data_AF-A0AAX2ZG65-F1
#
_entry.id   AF-A0AAX2ZG65-F1
#
_cell.length_a   1.000
_cell.length_b   1.000
_cell.length_c   1.000
_cell.angle_alpha   90.00
_cell.angle_beta   90.00
_cell.angle_gamma   90.00
#
_symmetry.space_group_name_H-M   'P 1'
#
loop_
_entity.id
_entity.type
_entity.pdbx_description
1 polymer ?
#
loop_
_entity_poly.entity_id
_entity_poly.type
_entity_poly.pdbx_seq_one_letter_code
_entity_poly.pdbx_strand_id
1 'polypeptide(L)' 'MSSTVIVIFSLLSLSLVYFLLKVCIQFNRINNLNLLLGMDVTKLYNIDDDHEDDYYFNHLIKKSAMQLYILSNKRV' A
#
# COMPACT_ATOMS: atom_id res chain seq x y z
N MET A 1 -21.25 -25.25 -13.85
CA MET A 1 -20.19 -24.41 -13.24
C MET A 1 -20.25 -23.01 -13.83
N SER A 2 -21.21 -22.17 -13.44
CA SER A 2 -21.42 -20.89 -14.14
C SER A 2 -21.59 -19.71 -13.19
N SER A 3 -22.68 -19.60 -12.44
CA SER A 3 -22.94 -18.37 -11.66
C SER A 3 -22.10 -18.24 -10.37
N THR A 4 -21.91 -19.31 -9.59
CA THR A 4 -21.16 -19.24 -8.33
C THR A 4 -19.69 -18.88 -8.52
N VAL A 5 -19.08 -19.41 -9.59
CA VAL A 5 -17.68 -19.11 -9.95
C VAL A 5 -17.55 -17.64 -10.32
N ILE A 6 -18.47 -17.10 -11.12
CA ILE A 6 -18.50 -15.68 -11.47
C ILE A 6 -18.62 -14.81 -10.21
N VAL A 7 -19.53 -15.15 -9.29
CA VAL A 7 -19.71 -14.39 -8.04
C VAL A 7 -18.43 -14.40 -7.20
N ILE A 8 -17.74 -15.54 -7.06
CA ILE A 8 -16.47 -15.63 -6.33
C ILE A 8 -15.40 -14.76 -7.00
N PHE A 9 -15.26 -14.84 -8.33
CA PHE A 9 -14.32 -14.01 -9.07
C PHE A 9 -14.63 -12.51 -8.95
N SER A 10 -15.90 -12.13 -8.96
CA SER A 10 -16.32 -10.74 -8.76
C SER A 10 -16.00 -10.24 -7.35
N LEU A 11 -16.20 -11.07 -6.32
CA LEU A 11 -15.82 -10.70 -4.95
C LEU A 11 -14.31 -10.60 -4.77
N LEU A 12 -13.55 -11.51 -5.39
CA LEU A 12 -12.08 -11.48 -5.39
C LEU A 12 -11.54 -10.25 -6.14
N SER A 13 -12.12 -9.90 -7.29
CA SER A 13 -11.69 -8.71 -8.02
C SER A 13 -12.00 -7.43 -7.24
N LEU A 14 -13.17 -7.35 -6.60
CA LEU A 14 -13.54 -6.22 -5.76
C LEU A 14 -12.59 -6.06 -4.56
N SER A 15 -12.24 -7.15 -3.88
CA SER A 15 -11.32 -7.11 -2.75
C SER A 15 -9.89 -6.73 -3.17
N LEU A 16 -9.46 -7.20 -4.34
CA LEU A 16 -8.16 -6.83 -4.92
C LEU A 16 -8.13 -5.35 -5.30
N VAL A 17 -9.18 -4.83 -5.93
CA VAL A 17 -9.32 -3.39 -6.22
C VAL A 17 -9.30 -2.56 -4.93
N TYR A 18 -10.00 -2.99 -3.89
CA TYR A 18 -9.98 -2.32 -2.59
C TYR A 18 -8.58 -2.31 -1.96
N PHE A 19 -7.86 -3.42 -2.02
CA PHE A 19 -6.48 -3.52 -1.57
C PHE A 19 -5.57 -2.55 -2.34
N LEU A 20 -5.64 -2.55 -3.67
CA LEU A 20 -4.85 -1.65 -4.51
C LEU A 20 -5.17 -0.18 -4.22
N LEU A 21 -6.44 0.16 -4.03
CA LEU A 21 -6.86 1.53 -3.71
C LEU A 21 -6.22 2.00 -2.38
N LYS A 22 -6.21 1.15 -1.36
CA LYS A 22 -5.52 1.46 -0.09
C LYS A 22 -4.01 1.63 -0.26
N VAL A 23 -3.39 0.79 -1.10
CA VAL A 23 -1.94 0.90 -1.43
C VAL A 23 -1.67 2.23 -2.13
N CYS A 24 -2.47 2.63 -3.11
CA CYS A 24 -2.33 3.90 -3.82
C CYS A 24 -2.50 5.11 -2.90
N ILE A 25 -3.45 5.07 -1.96
CA ILE A 25 -3.62 6.14 -0.97
C ILE A 25 -2.37 6.25 -0.09
N GLN A 26 -1.83 5.14 0.41
CA GLN A 26 -0.61 5.14 1.21
C GLN A 26 0.60 5.62 0.41
N PHE A 27 0.72 5.20 -0.85
CA PHE A 27 1.78 5.67 -1.74
C PHE A 27 1.71 7.19 -1.96
N ASN A 28 0.51 7.72 -2.22
CA ASN A 28 0.31 9.15 -2.38
C ASN A 28 0.64 9.92 -1.08
N ARG A 29 0.33 9.33 0.08
CA ARG A 29 0.71 9.89 1.38
C ARG A 29 2.22 9.97 1.53
N ILE A 30 2.95 8.90 1.21
CA ILE A 30 4.43 8.87 1.26
C ILE A 30 5.01 9.91 0.29
N ASN A 31 4.49 9.98 -0.94
CA ASN A 31 4.98 10.93 -1.93
C ASN A 31 4.72 12.39 -1.54
N ASN A 32 3.54 12.69 -0.99
CA ASN A 32 3.22 14.03 -0.49
C ASN A 32 4.12 14.41 0.69
N LEU A 33 4.40 13.48 1.61
CA LEU A 33 5.36 13.70 2.69
C LEU A 33 6.77 13.97 2.15
N ASN A 34 7.19 13.31 1.07
CA ASN A 34 8.48 13.55 0.43
C ASN A 34 8.56 14.96 -0.16
N LEU A 35 7.51 15.39 -0.86
CA LEU A 35 7.41 16.74 -1.42
C LEU A 35 7.40 17.80 -0.33
N LEU A 36 6.75 17.54 0.81
CA LEU A 36 6.65 18.47 1.93
C LEU A 36 7.97 18.60 2.70
N LEU A 37 8.65 17.49 2.96
CA LEU A 37 9.85 17.44 3.80
C LEU A 37 11.15 17.63 3.01
N GLY A 38 11.14 17.41 1.69
CA GLY A 38 12.34 17.52 0.84
C GLY A 38 13.46 16.55 1.24
N MET A 39 13.14 15.52 2.03
CA MET A 39 14.08 14.59 2.64
C MET A 39 13.60 13.16 2.41
N ASP A 40 14.55 12.21 2.35
CA ASP A 40 14.30 10.79 2.16
C ASP A 40 13.37 10.21 3.25
N VAL A 41 12.06 10.22 2.95
CA VAL A 41 10.96 9.73 3.81
C VAL A 41 11.09 8.25 4.11
N THR A 42 11.93 7.54 3.35
CA THR A 42 12.23 6.14 3.57
C THR A 42 12.73 5.88 4.98
N LYS A 43 13.48 6.81 5.58
CA LYS A 43 13.95 6.70 6.96
C LYS A 43 12.87 6.98 8.01
N LEU A 44 11.89 7.84 7.71
CA LEU A 44 10.76 8.12 8.60
C LEU A 44 9.76 6.96 8.66
N TYR A 45 9.58 6.26 7.54
CA TYR A 45 8.73 5.07 7.48
C TYR A 45 9.44 3.80 7.97
N ASN A 46 10.75 3.85 8.21
CA ASN A 46 11.59 2.75 8.70
C ASN A 46 11.85 2.84 10.20
N ILE A 47 11.16 3.74 10.90
CA ILE A 47 11.12 3.72 12.36
C ILE A 47 10.15 2.58 12.69
N ASP A 48 10.71 1.58 13.34
CA ASP A 48 10.07 0.41 13.93
C ASP A 48 8.96 0.80 14.93
N ASP A 49 7.89 1.45 14.49
CA ASP A 49 6.70 1.71 15.29
C ASP A 49 5.75 0.51 15.19
N ASP A 50 6.21 -0.57 15.81
CA ASP A 50 5.66 -1.11 17.05
C ASP A 50 4.26 -0.60 17.46
N HIS A 51 3.30 -0.82 16.57
CA HIS A 51 1.91 -0.98 16.98
C HIS A 51 1.55 -2.44 16.74
N GLU A 52 1.85 -3.26 17.75
CA GLU A 52 1.52 -4.69 17.87
C GLU A 52 0.04 -5.02 17.59
N ASP A 53 -0.84 -4.00 17.49
CA ASP A 53 -2.28 -4.13 17.21
C ASP A 53 -2.70 -3.77 15.77
N ASP A 54 -1.78 -3.31 14.91
CA ASP A 54 -2.13 -2.76 13.59
C ASP A 54 -2.24 -3.88 12.53
N TYR A 55 -3.40 -4.55 12.51
CA TYR A 55 -3.89 -5.57 11.55
C TYR A 55 -2.95 -5.90 10.36
N TYR A 56 -2.58 -7.17 10.21
CA TYR A 56 -1.72 -7.73 9.14
C TYR A 56 -1.97 -7.15 7.73
N PHE A 57 -3.23 -6.88 7.40
CA PHE A 57 -3.62 -6.27 6.12
C PHE A 57 -3.10 -4.84 5.95
N ASN A 58 -3.14 -4.02 7.00
CA ASN A 58 -2.62 -2.65 6.99
C ASN A 58 -1.09 -2.63 6.85
N HIS A 59 -0.40 -3.54 7.54
CA HIS A 59 1.04 -3.73 7.37
C HIS A 59 1.40 -4.12 5.93
N LEU A 60 0.67 -5.05 5.32
CA LEU A 60 0.86 -5.41 3.91
C LEU A 60 0.66 -4.21 2.98
N ILE A 61 -0.39 -3.41 3.18
CA ILE A 61 -0.64 -2.21 2.38
C ILE A 61 0.52 -1.23 2.49
N LYS A 62 0.97 -0.92 3.73
CA LYS A 62 2.09 -0.01 3.99
C LYS A 62 3.37 -0.51 3.30
N LYS A 63 3.69 -1.80 3.44
CA LYS A 63 4.87 -2.42 2.83
C LYS A 63 4.83 -2.36 1.31
N SER A 64 3.69 -2.69 0.69
CA SER A 64 3.51 -2.62 -0.77
C SER A 64 3.63 -1.18 -1.28
N ALA A 65 3.00 -0.22 -0.61
CA ALA A 65 3.10 1.20 -0.96
C ALA A 65 4.55 1.71 -0.89
N MET A 66 5.28 1.29 0.15
CA MET A 66 6.68 1.65 0.34
C MET A 66 7.59 1.05 -0.73
N GLN A 67 7.40 -0.21 -1.09
CA GLN A 67 8.14 -0.84 -2.20
C GLN A 67 7.86 -0.16 -3.53
N LEU A 68 6.60 0.21 -3.80
CA LEU A 68 6.24 0.98 -5.00
C LEU A 68 6.91 2.36 -5.00
N TYR A 69 6.97 3.03 -3.85
CA TYR A 69 7.66 4.31 -3.70
C TYR A 69 9.16 4.19 -4.01
N ILE A 70 9.85 3.19 -3.42
CA ILE A 70 11.27 2.93 -3.73
C ILE A 70 11.46 2.61 -5.21
N LEU A 71 10.59 1.79 -5.81
CA LEU A 71 10.67 1.45 -7.24
C LEU A 71 10.46 2.67 -8.14
N SER A 72 9.52 3.55 -7.77
CA SER A 72 9.23 4.79 -8.48
C SER A 72 10.40 5.76 -8.38
N ASN A 73 11.01 5.89 -7.20
CA ASN A 73 12.10 6.85 -6.97
C ASN A 73 13.46 6.35 -7.50
N LYS A 74 13.67 5.04 -7.62
CA LYS A 74 14.86 4.44 -8.28
C LYS A 74 14.90 4.62 -9.80
N ARG A 75 13.77 5.00 -10.43
CA ARG A 75 13.68 5.23 -11.88
C ARG A 75 13.98 6.68 -12.27
N VAL A 76 14.14 7.58 -11.31
CA VAL A 76 14.63 8.95 -11.51
C VAL A 76 16.13 8.96 -11.23
#